data_AF-L1PD60-F1
#
_entry.id   AF-L1PD60-F1
#
_cell.length_a   1.000
_cell.length_b   1.000
_cell.length_c   1.000
_cell.angle_alpha   90.00
_cell.angle_beta   90.00
_cell.angle_gamma   90.00
#
_symmetry.space_group_name_H-M   'P 1'
#
loop_
_entity.id
_entity.type
_entity.pdbx_description
1 polymer ?
#
loop_
_entity_poly.entity_id
_entity_poly.type
_entity_poly.pdbx_seq_one_letter_code
_entity_poly.pdbx_strand_id
1 'polypeptide(L)'
;MKKIILMAVAVLGALAINSCRKETETIIERVEVQKGNQILSGIGAPTETLGNVGDYYLDLSNSNLYGAKTAQGWGNPISLKGIQGDKGEKGDTGATGQKG
;
A
#
# COMPACT_ATOMS: atom_id res chain seq x y z
N MET A 1 -51.93 -33.49 -44.43
CA MET A 1 -50.86 -34.24 -43.72
C MET A 1 -49.46 -33.75 -44.05
N LYS A 2 -49.03 -33.71 -45.31
CA LYS A 2 -47.68 -33.24 -45.72
C LYS A 2 -47.33 -31.80 -45.29
N LYS A 3 -48.30 -30.87 -45.30
CA LYS A 3 -48.12 -29.48 -44.85
C LYS A 3 -47.92 -29.33 -43.33
N ILE A 4 -48.51 -30.21 -42.52
CA ILE A 4 -48.37 -30.19 -41.05
C ILE A 4 -46.99 -30.72 -40.66
N ILE A 5 -46.51 -31.76 -41.36
CA ILE A 5 -45.16 -32.30 -41.18
C ILE A 5 -44.10 -31.24 -41.53
N LEU A 6 -44.27 -30.49 -42.63
CA LEU A 6 -43.37 -29.41 -43.01
C LEU A 6 -43.30 -28.27 -41.98
N MET A 7 -44.43 -27.88 -41.39
CA MET A 7 -44.46 -26.84 -40.36
C MET A 7 -43.83 -27.30 -39.04
N ALA A 8 -44.05 -28.57 -38.64
CA ALA A 8 -43.43 -29.13 -37.45
C ALA A 8 -41.90 -29.18 -37.56
N VAL A 9 -41.37 -29.56 -38.73
CA VAL A 9 -39.93 -29.59 -39.00
C VAL A 9 -39.31 -28.18 -39.01
N ALA A 10 -40.03 -27.18 -39.52
CA ALA A 10 -39.57 -25.79 -39.53
C ALA A 10 -39.49 -25.19 -38.10
N VAL A 11 -40.48 -25.48 -37.26
CA VAL A 11 -40.49 -25.02 -35.86
C VAL A 11 -39.38 -25.70 -35.04
N LEU A 12 -39.21 -27.02 -35.19
CA LEU A 12 -38.12 -27.77 -34.53
C LEU A 12 -36.73 -27.30 -35.00
N GLY A 13 -36.56 -26.97 -36.28
CA GLY A 13 -35.31 -26.41 -36.81
C GLY A 13 -34.97 -25.02 -36.26
N ALA A 14 -35.97 -24.16 -36.03
CA ALA A 14 -35.78 -22.82 -35.48
C ALA A 14 -35.41 -22.83 -33.98
N LEU A 15 -35.81 -23.87 -33.23
CA LEU A 15 -35.45 -24.04 -31.82
C LEU A 15 -33.99 -24.50 -31.63
N ALA A 16 -33.45 -25.29 -32.57
CA ALA A 16 -32.10 -25.86 -32.48
C ALA A 16 -30.96 -24.86 -32.79
N ILE A 17 -31.24 -23.73 -33.44
CA ILE A 17 -30.23 -22.70 -33.76
C ILE A 17 -29.97 -21.71 -32.61
N ASN A 18 -30.82 -21.72 -31.57
CA ASN A 18 -30.66 -20.85 -30.41
C ASN A 18 -29.83 -21.49 -29.28
N SER A 19 -29.66 -22.82 -29.28
CA SER A 19 -28.93 -23.53 -28.23
C SER A 19 -27.42 -23.67 -28.48
N CYS A 20 -26.89 -23.07 -29.55
CA CYS A 20 -25.47 -23.12 -29.87
C CYS A 20 -24.94 -21.71 -30.19
N ARG A 21 -24.87 -20.87 -29.15
CA ARG A 21 -23.98 -19.70 -29.15
C ARG A 21 -22.90 -19.97 -28.13
N LYS A 22 -21.66 -20.12 -28.59
CA LYS A 22 -20.49 -20.14 -27.72
C LYS A 22 -20.36 -18.73 -27.15
N GLU A 23 -20.76 -18.55 -25.89
CA GLU A 23 -20.52 -17.30 -25.17
C GLU A 23 -19.01 -17.02 -25.22
N THR A 24 -18.67 -15.80 -25.61
CA THR A 24 -17.28 -15.36 -25.67
C THR A 24 -16.83 -15.18 -24.22
N GLU A 25 -16.14 -16.18 -23.68
CA GLU A 25 -15.48 -16.08 -22.38
C GLU A 25 -14.39 -15.01 -22.49
N THR A 26 -14.72 -13.77 -22.09
CA THR A 26 -13.71 -12.76 -21.81
C THR A 26 -12.88 -13.24 -20.64
N ILE A 27 -11.67 -13.72 -20.93
CA ILE A 27 -10.63 -13.97 -19.92
C ILE A 27 -10.20 -12.60 -19.39
N ILE A 28 -10.79 -12.19 -18.27
CA ILE A 28 -10.29 -11.06 -17.49
C ILE A 28 -9.09 -11.60 -16.72
N GLU A 29 -7.89 -11.37 -17.24
CA GLU A 29 -6.65 -11.65 -16.52
C GLU A 29 -6.63 -10.76 -15.26
N ARG A 30 -6.93 -11.38 -14.12
CA ARG A 30 -6.91 -10.72 -12.83
C ARG A 30 -5.45 -10.58 -12.43
N VAL A 31 -4.81 -9.49 -12.84
CA VAL A 31 -3.49 -9.11 -12.30
C VAL A 31 -3.72 -8.69 -10.85
N GLU A 32 -3.46 -9.60 -9.92
CA GLU A 32 -3.52 -9.32 -8.50
C GLU A 32 -2.27 -8.51 -8.13
N VAL A 33 -2.39 -7.18 -8.10
CA VAL A 33 -1.31 -6.31 -7.65
C VAL A 33 -1.24 -6.41 -6.13
N GLN A 34 -0.30 -7.20 -5.61
CA GLN A 34 -0.01 -7.22 -4.19
C GLN A 34 0.51 -5.85 -3.77
N LYS A 35 -0.25 -5.14 -2.93
CA LYS A 35 0.16 -3.84 -2.41
C LYS A 35 1.40 -4.04 -1.52
N GLY A 36 2.50 -3.38 -1.88
CA GLY A 36 3.72 -3.37 -1.07
C GLY A 36 3.52 -2.64 0.25
N ASN A 37 4.38 -2.97 1.22
CA ASN A 37 4.41 -2.30 2.51
C ASN A 37 4.79 -0.82 2.34
N GLN A 38 4.21 0.04 3.17
CA GLN A 38 4.43 1.48 3.13
C GLN A 38 5.31 1.93 4.31
N ILE A 39 6.05 3.02 4.11
CA ILE A 39 6.69 3.75 5.21
C ILE A 39 5.86 5.01 5.45
N LEU A 40 5.19 5.04 6.59
CA LEU A 40 4.40 6.17 7.06
C LEU A 40 5.29 7.12 7.89
N SER A 41 4.85 8.34 8.12
CA SER A 41 5.54 9.27 9.01
C SER A 41 4.57 10.22 9.71
N GLY A 42 4.98 10.73 10.86
CA GLY A 42 4.18 11.67 11.64
C GLY A 42 4.93 12.20 12.86
N ILE A 43 4.23 12.99 13.66
CA ILE A 43 4.75 13.61 14.89
C ILE A 43 4.41 12.69 16.07
N GLY A 44 5.42 12.19 16.78
CA GLY A 44 5.26 11.26 17.89
C GLY A 44 5.02 9.81 17.46
N ALA A 45 4.81 8.94 18.45
CA ALA A 45 4.57 7.52 18.25
C ALA A 45 3.29 7.26 17.42
N PRO A 46 3.27 6.24 16.55
CA PRO A 46 2.11 5.94 15.73
C PRO A 46 0.95 5.38 16.58
N THR A 47 -0.29 5.66 16.17
CA THR A 47 -1.46 5.02 16.77
C THR A 47 -1.56 3.55 16.34
N GLU A 48 -2.19 2.72 17.17
CA GLU A 48 -2.39 1.30 16.86
C GLU A 48 -3.24 1.07 15.60
N THR A 49 -4.13 2.00 15.28
CA THR A 49 -5.01 1.94 14.10
C THR A 49 -4.34 2.41 12.81
N LEU A 50 -3.21 3.12 12.89
CA LEU A 50 -2.49 3.63 11.72
C LEU A 50 -1.70 2.52 11.03
N GLY A 51 -1.82 2.41 9.70
CA GLY A 51 -1.04 1.47 8.88
C GLY A 51 -1.49 0.01 8.97
N ASN A 52 -1.01 -0.79 8.03
CA ASN A 52 -1.29 -2.21 7.90
C ASN A 52 -0.13 -3.06 8.46
N VAL A 53 -0.40 -4.34 8.71
CA VAL A 53 0.66 -5.30 9.04
C VAL A 53 1.71 -5.30 7.91
N GLY A 54 2.99 -5.17 8.27
CA GLY A 54 4.10 -5.05 7.32
C GLY A 54 4.59 -3.61 7.13
N ASP A 55 3.77 -2.60 7.43
CA ASP A 55 4.16 -1.19 7.27
C ASP A 55 5.22 -0.77 8.29
N TYR A 56 5.99 0.26 7.95
CA TYR A 56 6.92 0.95 8.85
C TYR A 56 6.41 2.36 9.15
N TYR A 57 6.85 2.95 10.26
CA TYR A 57 6.50 4.32 10.61
C TYR A 57 7.69 5.08 11.17
N LEU A 58 7.91 6.30 10.69
CA LEU A 58 8.93 7.22 11.18
C LEU A 58 8.30 8.32 12.05
N ASP A 59 8.62 8.31 13.34
CA ASP A 59 8.34 9.42 14.25
C ASP A 59 9.38 10.53 14.01
N LEU A 60 8.92 11.65 13.46
CA LEU A 60 9.75 12.80 13.10
C LEU A 60 10.17 13.63 14.31
N SER A 61 9.49 13.53 15.45
CA SER A 61 9.84 14.26 16.68
C SER A 61 11.04 13.63 17.37
N ASN A 62 11.03 12.31 17.47
CA ASN A 62 12.08 11.58 18.17
C ASN A 62 13.09 10.93 17.23
N SER A 63 12.85 10.97 15.92
CA SER A 63 13.62 10.25 14.90
C SER A 63 13.64 8.74 15.20
N ASN A 64 12.49 8.22 15.61
CA ASN A 64 12.31 6.81 15.96
C ASN A 64 11.65 6.07 14.80
N LEU A 65 12.23 4.94 14.40
CA LEU A 65 11.66 4.04 13.41
C LEU A 65 10.90 2.91 14.10
N TYR A 66 9.61 2.80 13.82
CA TYR A 66 8.73 1.72 14.25
C TYR A 66 8.51 0.73 13.10
N GLY A 67 8.37 -0.55 13.44
CA GLY A 67 7.94 -1.59 12.52
C GLY A 67 8.98 -2.69 12.21
N ALA A 68 8.66 -3.64 11.34
CA ALA A 68 7.38 -3.76 10.61
C ALA A 68 6.19 -3.97 11.56
N LYS A 69 5.06 -3.30 11.32
CA LYS A 69 3.85 -3.42 12.13
C LYS A 69 3.39 -4.87 12.13
N THR A 70 3.07 -5.40 13.30
CA THR A 70 2.55 -6.76 13.46
C THR A 70 1.06 -6.72 13.79
N ALA A 71 0.41 -7.89 13.85
CA ALA A 71 -0.95 -8.00 14.36
C ALA A 71 -1.08 -7.51 15.83
N GLN A 72 0.02 -7.45 16.57
CA GLN A 72 0.08 -6.92 17.94
C GLN A 72 0.41 -5.41 17.99
N GLY A 73 0.59 -4.75 16.84
CA GLY A 73 0.92 -3.33 16.75
C GLY A 73 2.37 -3.03 16.36
N TRP A 74 2.83 -1.82 16.70
CA TRP A 74 4.06 -1.19 16.18
C TRP A 74 5.38 -1.61 16.85
N GLY A 75 5.32 -2.35 17.97
CA GLY A 75 6.50 -2.81 18.70
C GLY A 75 7.36 -1.67 19.29
N ASN A 76 8.57 -2.03 19.73
CA ASN A 76 9.54 -1.05 20.26
C ASN A 76 10.26 -0.34 19.11
N PRO A 77 10.44 1.00 19.18
CA PRO A 77 11.13 1.74 18.15
C PRO A 77 12.66 1.55 18.20
N ILE A 78 13.29 1.80 17.06
CA ILE A 78 14.74 1.99 16.93
C ILE A 78 15.01 3.49 16.77
N SER A 79 15.85 4.07 17.63
CA SER A 79 16.30 5.45 17.46
C SER A 79 17.25 5.55 16.28
N LEU A 80 16.96 6.48 15.36
CA LEU A 80 17.84 6.84 14.24
C LEU A 80 18.82 7.97 14.60
N LYS A 81 18.70 8.55 15.80
CA LYS A 81 19.70 9.50 16.31
C LYS A 81 20.99 8.73 16.62
N GLY A 82 22.09 9.19 16.04
CA GLY A 82 23.43 8.74 16.40
C GLY A 82 23.83 9.22 17.81
N ILE A 83 25.05 8.88 18.22
CA ILE A 83 25.63 9.44 19.43
C ILE A 83 25.69 10.97 19.32
N GLN A 84 25.56 11.65 20.45
CA GLN A 84 25.75 13.09 20.49
C GLN A 84 27.17 13.43 20.00
N GLY A 85 27.28 14.43 19.12
CA GLY A 85 28.58 14.91 18.65
C GLY A 85 29.38 15.60 19.76
N ASP A 86 30.68 15.78 19.51
CA ASP A 86 31.56 16.45 20.45
C ASP A 86 31.12 17.89 20.72
N LYS A 87 31.42 18.38 21.93
CA LYS A 87 31.21 19.77 22.29
C LYS A 87 32.09 20.65 21.38
N GLY A 88 31.49 21.68 20.79
CA GLY A 88 32.25 22.67 20.01
C GLY A 88 33.33 23.36 20.85
N GLU A 89 34.39 23.79 20.17
CA GLU A 89 35.48 24.55 20.78
C GLU A 89 34.99 25.87 21.38
N LYS A 90 35.69 26.35 22.41
CA LYS A 90 35.42 27.67 23.00
C LYS A 90 35.79 28.73 21.97
N GLY A 91 34.90 29.68 21.70
CA GLY A 91 35.21 30.82 20.84
C GLY A 91 36.36 31.68 21.37
N ASP A 92 37.06 32.33 20.44
CA ASP A 92 38.19 33.22 20.74
C ASP A 92 37.78 34.39 21.65
N THR A 93 38.72 34.85 22.47
CA THR A 93 38.53 36.06 23.29
C THR A 93 38.48 37.29 22.37
N GLY A 94 37.44 38.12 22.50
CA GLY A 94 37.31 39.34 21.71
C GLY A 94 38.48 40.32 21.94
N ALA A 95 38.83 41.09 20.91
CA ALA A 95 39.90 42.09 21.00
C ALA A 95 39.58 43.15 22.06
N THR A 96 40.56 43.46 22.92
CA THR A 96 40.47 44.56 23.89
C THR A 96 40.30 45.89 23.14
N GLY A 97 39.27 46.67 23.48
CA GLY A 97 39.02 47.98 22.87
C GLY A 97 40.17 48.96 23.09
N GLN A 98 40.47 49.78 22.08
CA GLN A 98 41.49 50.84 22.20
C GLN A 98 41.06 51.86 23.26
N LYS A 99 41.97 52.17 24.18
CA LYS A 99 41.79 53.21 25.20
C LYS A 99 41.92 54.57 24.51
N GLY A 100 40.86 55.39 24.60
CA GLY A 100 40.86 56.79 24.11
C GLY A 100 41.70 57.71 24.97
#